data_AF-A0A0F0LBP5-F1
#
_entry.id   AF-A0A0F0LBP5-F1
#
_cell.length_a   1.000
_cell.length_b   1.000
_cell.length_c   1.000
_cell.angle_alpha   90.00
_cell.angle_beta   90.00
_cell.angle_gamma   90.00
#
_symmetry.space_group_name_H-M   'P 1'
#
loop_
_entity.id
_entity.type
_entity.pdbx_description
1 polymer ?
#
loop_
_entity_poly.entity_id
_entity_poly.type
_entity_poly.pdbx_seq_one_letter_code
_entity_poly.pdbx_strand_id
1 'polypeptide(L)' 'MVDDKGMRANKVAVLRDAAEGFRRLAGAGTDVSANLLYADLLERRAARIAAGDDDSSGFPADTFGHSSATAEDA' A
#
# COMPACT_ATOMS: atom_id res chain seq x y z
N MET A 1 7.74 -20.83 7.34
CA MET A 1 8.23 -19.52 7.79
C MET A 1 8.36 -18.66 6.55
N VAL A 2 7.55 -17.63 6.38
CA VAL A 2 7.66 -16.77 5.19
C VAL A 2 8.89 -15.88 5.37
N ASP A 3 9.73 -15.79 4.34
CA ASP A 3 10.92 -14.94 4.37
C ASP A 3 10.50 -13.47 4.41
N ASP A 4 10.69 -12.85 5.57
CA ASP A 4 10.39 -11.46 5.86
C ASP A 4 11.09 -10.51 4.87
N LYS A 5 12.31 -10.87 4.46
CA LYS A 5 13.07 -10.12 3.45
C LYS A 5 12.40 -10.18 2.08
N GLY A 6 11.87 -11.34 1.68
CA GLY A 6 11.13 -11.53 0.45
C GLY A 6 9.82 -10.74 0.42
N MET A 7 9.06 -10.73 1.52
CA MET A 7 7.84 -9.91 1.64
C MET A 7 8.15 -8.41 1.53
N ARG A 8 9.20 -7.95 2.20
CA ARG A 8 9.65 -6.55 2.19
C ARG A 8 10.05 -6.11 0.78
N ALA A 9 10.84 -6.91 0.09
CA ALA A 9 11.23 -6.63 -1.29
C ALA A 9 10.02 -6.53 -2.23
N ASN A 10 9.05 -7.44 -2.10
CA ASN A 10 7.82 -7.40 -2.88
C ASN A 10 6.98 -6.15 -2.60
N LYS A 11 6.81 -5.78 -1.33
CA LYS A 11 6.08 -4.56 -0.93
C LYS A 11 6.72 -3.29 -1.50
N VAL A 12 8.06 -3.20 -1.47
CA VAL A 12 8.81 -2.10 -2.07
C VAL A 12 8.60 -2.04 -3.59
N ALA A 13 8.63 -3.18 -4.28
CA ALA A 13 8.42 -3.25 -5.72
C ALA A 13 7.01 -2.77 -6.12
N VAL A 14 5.96 -3.24 -5.43
CA VAL A 14 4.57 -2.83 -5.69
C VAL A 14 4.37 -1.33 -5.49
N LEU A 15 4.94 -0.74 -4.44
CA LEU A 15 4.81 0.70 -4.18
C LEU A 15 5.51 1.55 -5.25
N ARG A 16 6.67 1.10 -5.74
CA ARG A 16 7.41 1.79 -6.81
C ARG A 16 6.67 1.72 -8.14
N ASP A 17 6.12 0.56 -8.50
CA ASP A 17 5.31 0.40 -9.71
C ASP A 17 4.06 1.30 -9.66
N ALA A 18 3.38 1.35 -8.51
CA ALA A 18 2.25 2.26 -8.31
C ALA A 18 2.66 3.75 -8.46
N ALA A 19 3.81 4.15 -7.89
CA ALA A 19 4.33 5.50 -8.03
C ALA A 19 4.63 5.86 -9.50
N GLU A 20 5.20 4.93 -10.26
CA GLU A 20 5.41 5.10 -11.70
C GLU A 20 4.09 5.23 -12.46
N GLY A 21 3.07 4.45 -12.10
CA GLY A 21 1.70 4.60 -12.60
C GLY A 21 1.17 6.03 -12.44
N PHE A 22 1.31 6.61 -11.25
CA PHE A 22 0.90 7.99 -10.99
C PHE A 22 1.73 9.00 -11.78
N ARG A 23 3.05 8.82 -11.93
CA ARG A 23 3.88 9.68 -12.78
C ARG A 23 3.43 9.65 -14.25
N ARG A 24 3.03 8.47 -14.77
CA ARG A 24 2.47 8.35 -16.13
C ARG A 24 1.17 9.14 -16.28
N LEU A 25 0.26 9.07 -15.30
CA LEU A 25 -0.98 9.85 -15.29
C LEU A 25 -0.70 11.37 -15.25
N ALA A 26 0.25 11.80 -14.42
CA ALA A 26 0.70 13.19 -14.38
C ALA A 26 1.30 13.64 -15.72
N GLY A 27 2.13 12.79 -16.35
CA GLY A 27 2.69 13.04 -17.69
C GLY A 27 1.65 13.13 -18.81
N ALA A 28 0.50 12.46 -18.62
CA ALA A 28 -0.67 12.57 -19.50
C ALA A 28 -1.54 13.80 -19.22
N GLY A 29 -1.21 14.61 -18.21
CA GLY A 29 -1.94 15.83 -17.85
C GLY A 29 -3.14 15.62 -16.91
N THR A 30 -3.40 14.39 -16.45
CA THR A 30 -4.48 14.10 -15.50
C THR A 30 -4.04 14.49 -14.09
N ASP A 31 -4.83 15.32 -13.40
CA ASP A 31 -4.66 15.71 -11.99
C ASP A 31 -3.18 15.85 -11.56
N VAL A 32 -2.40 16.57 -12.36
CA VAL A 32 -0.92 16.55 -12.33
C VAL A 32 -0.37 16.68 -10.91
N SER A 33 -0.81 17.69 -10.17
CA SER A 33 -0.34 17.94 -8.81
C SER A 33 -0.67 16.80 -7.84
N ALA A 34 -1.87 16.23 -7.94
CA ALA A 34 -2.30 15.13 -7.07
C ALA A 34 -1.54 13.84 -7.39
N ASN A 35 -1.37 13.53 -8.67
CA ASN A 35 -0.66 12.34 -9.10
C ASN A 35 0.84 12.41 -8.76
N LEU A 36 1.47 13.58 -8.90
CA LEU A 36 2.84 13.78 -8.42
C LEU A 36 2.95 13.62 -6.90
N LEU A 37 2.00 14.17 -6.14
CA LEU A 37 1.94 13.99 -4.69
C LEU A 37 1.83 12.51 -4.30
N TYR A 38 0.93 11.75 -4.94
CA TYR A 38 0.76 10.32 -4.65
C TYR A 38 2.01 9.51 -5.00
N ALA A 39 2.65 9.79 -6.14
CA ALA A 39 3.91 9.16 -6.51
C ALA A 39 5.00 9.38 -5.44
N ASP A 40 5.15 10.62 -4.96
CA ASP A 40 6.13 10.98 -3.93
C ASP A 40 5.84 10.30 -2.59
N LEU A 41 4.57 10.23 -2.17
CA LEU A 41 4.18 9.57 -0.92
C LEU A 41 4.50 8.08 -0.95
N LEU A 42 4.24 7.41 -2.08
CA LEU A 42 4.52 5.99 -2.27
C LEU A 42 6.01 5.69 -2.27
N GLU A 43 6.83 6.52 -2.93
CA GLU A 43 8.28 6.38 -2.96
C GLU A 43 8.91 6.60 -1.59
N ARG A 44 8.46 7.63 -0.86
CA ARG A 44 8.89 7.85 0.54
C ARG A 44 8.55 6.65 1.42
N ARG A 45 7.38 6.03 1.20
CA ARG A 45 6.99 4.83 1.91
C ARG A 45 7.86 3.63 1.53
N ALA A 46 8.09 3.41 0.24
CA ALA A 46 8.95 2.34 -0.25
C ALA A 46 10.38 2.46 0.31
N ALA A 47 10.92 3.69 0.39
CA ALA A 47 12.22 3.96 0.99
C ALA A 47 12.29 3.58 2.48
N ARG A 48 11.28 3.95 3.28
CA ARG A 48 11.20 3.56 4.70
C ARG A 48 11.10 2.04 4.89
N ILE A 49 10.30 1.36 4.07
CA ILE A 49 10.17 -0.11 4.12
C ILE A 49 11.51 -0.76 3.74
N ALA A 50 12.18 -0.28 2.69
CA ALA A 50 13.48 -0.79 2.28
C ALA A 50 14.56 -0.61 3.36
N ALA A 51 14.50 0.49 4.12
CA ALA A 51 15.37 0.74 5.27
C ALA A 51 15.03 -0.14 6.50
N GLY A 52 13.83 -0.73 6.52
CA GLY A 52 13.32 -1.51 7.66
C GLY A 52 12.55 -0.69 8.70
N ASP A 53 12.29 0.59 8.44
CA ASP A 53 11.59 1.50 9.36
C ASP A 53 10.05 1.33 9.33
N ASP A 54 9.49 0.78 8.25
CA ASP A 54 8.04 0.55 8.04
C ASP A 54 7.75 -0.94 7.75
N ASP A 55 8.52 -1.80 8.41
CA ASP A 55 8.46 -3.27 8.29
C ASP A 55 7.53 -3.91 9.34
N SER A 56 6.69 -3.12 10.02
CA SER A 56 5.61 -3.68 10.81
C SER A 56 4.60 -4.36 9.88
N SER A 57 4.77 -5.67 9.70
CA SER A 57 3.82 -6.64 9.16
C SER A 57 2.62 -6.80 10.11
N GLY A 58 2.02 -5.69 10.53
CA GLY A 58 0.80 -5.64 11.32
C GLY A 58 -0.33 -5.13 10.44
N PHE A 59 -0.79 -5.92 9.47
CA PHE A 59 -2.21 -5.85 9.14
C PHE A 59 -2.92 -6.52 10.33
N PRO A 60 -3.75 -5.81 11.13
CA PRO A 60 -4.73 -6.53 11.91
C PRO A 60 -5.65 -7.24 10.91
N ALA A 61 -5.56 -8.56 10.86
CA ALA A 61 -6.44 -9.41 10.07
C ALA A 61 -7.93 -9.29 10.48
N ASP A 62 -8.24 -8.54 11.55
CA ASP A 62 -9.57 -8.43 12.16
C ASP A 62 -10.34 -7.13 11.87
N THR A 63 -9.86 -6.22 11.01
CA THR A 63 -10.65 -4.99 10.73
C THR A 63 -11.86 -5.19 9.83
N PHE A 64 -12.05 -6.39 9.24
CA PHE A 64 -13.35 -6.82 8.70
C PHE A 64 -14.05 -7.70 9.74
N GLY A 65 -14.40 -7.07 10.86
CA GLY A 65 -15.40 -7.61 11.78
C GLY A 65 -16.62 -7.99 10.95
N HIS A 66 -16.85 -9.28 10.85
CA HIS A 66 -18.09 -9.85 10.38
C HIS A 66 -19.22 -9.24 11.22
N SER A 67 -19.97 -8.30 10.64
CA SER A 67 -21.34 -8.05 11.08
C SER A 67 -22.19 -9.25 10.66
N SER A 68 -22.04 -10.36 11.38
CA SER A 68 -22.94 -11.50 11.36
C SER A 68 -23.58 -11.63 12.74
N ALA A 69 -24.70 -10.94 12.92
CA ALA A 69 -25.69 -11.14 13.98
C ALA A 69 -26.85 -10.19 13.62
N THR A 70 -28.07 -10.60 13.31
CA THR A 70 -28.77 -11.89 13.34
C THR A 70 -30.00 -11.72 12.45
N ALA A 71 -30.20 -12.62 11.49
CA ALA A 71 -31.55 -12.88 10.99
C ALA A 71 -32.23 -13.84 11.99
N GLU A 72 -33.55 -13.65 12.15
CA GLU A 72 -34.52 -14.53 12.80
C GLU A 72 -34.58 -14.52 14.33
N ASP A 73 -35.65 -13.88 14.84
CA ASP A 73 -36.65 -14.63 15.61
C ASP A 73 -38.04 -14.11 15.23
N ALA A 74 -38.97 -15.04 14.99
CA ALA A 74 -40.33 -14.82 14.52
C ALA A 74 -41.33 -15.01 15.67
#